data_AF-A0A4Z0MIY4-F1
#
_entry.id   AF-A0A4Z0MIY4-F1
#
_cell.length_a   1.000
_cell.length_b   1.000
_cell.length_c   1.000
_cell.angle_alpha   90.00
_cell.angle_beta   90.00
_cell.angle_gamma   90.00
#
_symmetry.space_group_name_H-M   'P 1'
#
loop_
_entity.id
_entity.type
_entity.pdbx_description
1 polymer ?
#
loop_
_entity_poly.entity_id
_entity_poly.type
_entity_poly.pdbx_seq_one_letter_code
_entity_poly.pdbx_strand_id
1 'polypeptide(L)'
;MPSSSPHKTHWGWWVLAVLGLLAVGVTIALQFLDPWLRRKLEQQVTTASHGRYQLRIGELHTSLRSRTLTLRHIRMRTAVTPSPDSAQLPRVRLAVGRLDVAGVGLLALLRRGVVPLDSLVLDSVALQLAALPKTGGGKALHEQLPVEGVRLGQVQLRHVRATYGPAKQPIIRLGQGRLSAQDVLLSAAGAADAQRIGYAAAVAGMLQGLAVQVPGHHVKLLRGAFASSQQRLTIDSLVVHPNRPINNQREKTTRISLVLPRLLLTGLNAAQLARKHLRADTLRLTASRLALTVPTVKPPSLHVLLAPYLQECRLKRLEVSGGTLRIAGIKQAPAAGGMRAVATNIQVLPREAARTAIYYAEA
;
A
#
# COMPACT_ATOMS: atom_id res chain seq x y z
N MET A 1 59.47 -64.88 8.61
CA MET A 1 58.76 -64.31 9.78
C MET A 1 59.53 -63.09 10.21
N PRO A 2 58.98 -61.88 10.01
CA PRO A 2 58.25 -61.20 11.08
C PRO A 2 56.93 -60.58 10.60
N SER A 3 55.93 -60.62 11.48
CA SER A 3 54.58 -60.08 11.30
C SER A 3 54.54 -58.57 11.54
N SER A 4 54.25 -57.78 10.50
CA SER A 4 53.96 -56.35 10.63
C SER A 4 52.49 -56.14 10.95
N SER A 5 52.25 -55.64 12.16
CA SER A 5 50.93 -55.25 12.68
C SER A 5 50.33 -54.11 11.85
N PRO A 6 49.04 -54.14 11.48
CA PRO A 6 48.41 -53.02 10.80
C PRO A 6 48.16 -51.88 11.80
N HIS A 7 48.85 -50.76 11.63
CA HIS A 7 48.50 -49.48 12.24
C HIS A 7 47.14 -49.01 11.70
N LYS A 8 46.06 -49.58 12.23
CA LYS A 8 44.72 -49.01 12.13
C LYS A 8 44.55 -47.97 13.25
N THR A 9 43.68 -47.01 12.94
CA THR A 9 43.03 -46.06 13.87
C THR A 9 43.87 -44.92 14.46
N HIS A 10 44.05 -43.84 13.68
CA HIS A 10 44.07 -42.46 14.22
C HIS A 10 43.54 -41.40 13.24
N TRP A 11 43.41 -41.72 11.94
CA TRP A 11 42.91 -40.78 10.92
C TRP A 11 41.48 -40.28 11.17
N GLY A 12 40.59 -41.16 11.65
CA GLY A 12 39.21 -40.78 11.98
C GLY A 12 39.11 -39.74 13.10
N TRP A 13 40.04 -39.73 14.05
CA TRP A 13 40.05 -38.79 15.16
C TRP A 13 40.48 -37.38 14.71
N TRP A 14 41.41 -37.28 13.75
CA TRP A 14 41.79 -36.01 13.13
C TRP A 14 40.67 -35.41 12.28
N VAL A 15 39.94 -36.24 11.53
CA VAL A 15 38.77 -35.77 10.77
C VAL A 15 37.68 -35.26 11.71
N LEU A 16 37.43 -35.94 12.83
CA LEU A 16 36.49 -35.48 13.86
C LEU A 16 36.96 -34.20 14.56
N ALA A 17 38.25 -34.05 14.85
CA ALA A 17 38.81 -32.84 15.44
C ALA A 17 38.68 -31.63 14.50
N VAL A 18 38.96 -31.81 13.20
CA VAL A 18 38.81 -30.76 12.18
C VAL A 18 37.35 -30.39 11.97
N LEU A 19 36.44 -31.38 11.91
CA LEU A 19 35.00 -31.14 11.85
C LEU A 19 34.48 -30.40 13.09
N GLY A 20 34.97 -30.78 14.28
CA GLY A 20 34.66 -30.10 15.53
C GLY A 20 35.13 -28.65 15.52
N LEU A 21 36.37 -28.40 15.08
CA LEU A 21 36.92 -27.05 14.95
C LEU A 21 36.15 -26.20 13.93
N LEU A 22 35.80 -26.78 12.77
CA LEU A 22 34.97 -26.11 11.77
C LEU A 22 33.57 -25.81 12.29
N ALA A 23 32.95 -26.74 13.01
CA ALA A 23 31.65 -26.54 13.62
C ALA A 23 31.69 -25.42 14.67
N VAL A 24 32.71 -25.41 15.54
CA VAL A 24 32.93 -24.34 16.51
C VAL A 24 33.19 -23.00 15.81
N GLY A 25 34.07 -22.97 14.80
CA GLY A 25 34.38 -21.76 14.03
C GLY A 25 33.15 -21.20 13.30
N VAL A 26 32.35 -22.05 12.67
CA VAL A 26 31.07 -21.67 12.05
C VAL A 26 30.09 -21.15 13.09
N THR A 27 30.03 -21.78 14.27
CA THR A 27 29.14 -21.34 15.36
C THR A 27 29.54 -19.95 15.88
N ILE A 28 30.84 -19.72 16.09
CA ILE A 28 31.38 -18.41 16.48
C ILE A 28 31.09 -17.38 15.37
N ALA A 29 31.36 -17.71 14.11
CA ALA A 29 31.11 -16.81 12.98
C ALA A 29 29.62 -16.42 12.87
N LEU A 30 28.71 -17.37 13.11
CA LEU A 30 27.27 -17.13 13.16
C LEU A 30 26.86 -16.19 14.29
N GLN A 31 27.47 -16.31 15.48
CA GLN A 31 27.20 -15.40 16.61
C GLN A 31 27.65 -13.96 16.32
N PHE A 32 28.77 -13.78 15.59
CA PHE A 32 29.26 -12.44 15.21
C PHE A 32 28.60 -11.87 13.95
N LEU A 33 27.92 -12.70 13.16
CA LEU A 33 27.24 -12.29 11.94
C LEU A 33 26.13 -11.27 12.22
N ASP A 34 25.33 -11.50 13.27
CA ASP A 34 24.17 -10.68 13.57
C ASP A 34 24.55 -9.22 13.95
N PRO A 35 25.49 -8.97 14.90
CA PRO A 35 25.95 -7.62 15.20
C PRO A 35 26.66 -6.93 14.04
N TRP A 36 27.34 -7.68 13.17
CA TRP A 36 28.01 -7.13 11.99
C TRP A 36 26.99 -6.72 10.90
N LEU A 37 26.04 -7.61 10.57
CA LEU A 37 24.98 -7.34 9.60
C LEU A 37 24.15 -6.13 10.02
N ARG A 38 23.79 -6.06 11.31
CA ARG A 38 23.08 -4.92 11.88
C ARG A 38 23.81 -3.60 11.58
N ARG A 39 25.11 -3.52 11.93
CA ARG A 39 25.92 -2.32 11.69
C ARG A 39 26.03 -1.98 10.21
N LYS A 40 26.19 -2.99 9.35
CA LYS A 40 26.24 -2.79 7.89
C LYS A 40 24.93 -2.27 7.32
N LEU A 41 23.78 -2.79 7.76
CA LEU A 41 22.47 -2.30 7.32
C LEU A 41 22.23 -0.85 7.77
N GLU A 42 22.55 -0.53 9.03
CA GLU A 42 22.44 0.84 9.54
C GLU A 42 23.36 1.80 8.75
N GLN A 43 24.62 1.41 8.50
CA GLN A 43 25.58 2.18 7.70
C GLN A 43 25.10 2.36 6.25
N GLN A 44 24.63 1.29 5.60
CA GLN A 44 24.18 1.34 4.22
C GLN A 44 22.97 2.27 4.04
N VAL A 45 22.02 2.29 4.97
CA VAL A 45 20.91 3.25 4.92
C VAL A 45 21.42 4.68 5.10
N THR A 46 22.36 4.91 6.02
CA THR A 46 22.96 6.24 6.18
C THR A 46 23.71 6.67 4.91
N THR A 47 24.52 5.80 4.30
CA THR A 47 25.24 6.10 3.05
C THR A 47 24.29 6.33 1.88
N ALA A 48 23.34 5.42 1.65
CA ALA A 48 22.38 5.52 0.55
C ALA A 48 21.45 6.73 0.69
N SER A 49 21.11 7.11 1.93
CA SER A 49 20.32 8.31 2.19
C SER A 49 21.14 9.58 2.31
N HIS A 50 22.47 9.54 2.14
CA HIS A 50 23.37 10.68 2.36
C HIS A 50 23.16 11.32 3.75
N GLY A 51 22.95 10.48 4.77
CA GLY A 51 22.71 10.90 6.15
C GLY A 51 21.31 11.44 6.45
N ARG A 52 20.39 11.47 5.47
CA ARG A 52 19.03 12.03 5.64
C ARG A 52 18.12 11.17 6.51
N TYR A 53 18.36 9.86 6.55
CA TYR A 53 17.58 8.93 7.34
C TYR A 53 18.50 8.13 8.27
N GLN A 54 18.06 7.99 9.52
CA GLN A 54 18.70 7.13 10.51
C GLN A 54 17.84 5.88 10.70
N LEU A 55 18.41 4.72 10.37
CA LEU A 55 17.88 3.41 10.71
C LEU A 55 18.48 2.94 12.03
N ARG A 56 17.65 2.37 12.91
CA ARG A 56 18.09 1.64 14.10
C ARG A 56 17.36 0.31 14.14
N ILE A 57 18.10 -0.77 14.33
CA ILE A 57 17.55 -2.11 14.52
C ILE A 57 17.82 -2.50 15.96
N GLY A 58 16.81 -2.98 16.70
CA GLY A 58 17.01 -3.41 18.09
C GLY A 58 17.70 -4.76 18.16
N GLU A 59 17.10 -5.74 17.48
CA GLU A 59 17.59 -7.12 17.42
C GLU A 59 17.54 -7.61 15.97
N LEU A 60 18.54 -8.41 15.60
CA LEU A 60 18.61 -9.09 14.32
C LEU A 60 18.98 -10.54 14.62
N HIS A 61 18.22 -11.47 14.06
CA HIS A 61 18.45 -12.90 14.20
C HIS A 61 18.50 -13.54 12.82
N THR A 62 19.63 -14.18 12.50
CA THR A 62 19.77 -14.99 11.29
C THR A 62 19.75 -16.47 11.61
N SER A 63 19.00 -17.23 10.82
CA SER A 63 19.09 -18.68 10.82
C SER A 63 19.35 -19.15 9.40
N LEU A 64 20.58 -19.61 9.14
CA LEU A 64 20.97 -20.13 7.84
C LEU A 64 20.25 -21.44 7.49
N ARG A 65 20.00 -22.29 8.49
CA ARG A 65 19.34 -23.59 8.30
C ARG A 65 17.91 -23.44 7.79
N SER A 66 17.14 -22.52 8.38
CA SER A 66 15.78 -22.20 7.93
C SER A 66 15.73 -21.11 6.86
N ARG A 67 16.87 -20.51 6.49
CA ARG A 67 16.97 -19.38 5.56
C ARG A 67 16.05 -18.22 5.96
N THR A 68 15.99 -17.95 7.26
CA THR A 68 15.15 -16.90 7.84
C THR A 68 15.97 -15.79 8.46
N LEU A 69 15.51 -14.56 8.29
CA LEU A 69 16.04 -13.35 8.91
C LEU A 69 14.91 -12.65 9.65
N THR A 70 15.04 -12.52 10.97
CA THR A 70 14.08 -11.78 11.80
C THR A 70 14.74 -10.53 12.35
N LEU A 71 14.09 -9.38 12.16
CA LEU A 71 14.48 -8.10 12.74
C LEU A 71 13.39 -7.63 13.71
N ARG A 72 13.78 -7.05 14.84
CA ARG A 72 12.83 -6.50 15.82
C ARG A 72 13.17 -5.07 16.20
N HIS A 73 12.13 -4.34 16.61
CA HIS A 73 12.20 -2.96 17.07
C HIS A 73 12.89 -2.03 16.06
N ILE A 74 12.57 -2.18 14.78
CA ILE A 74 13.13 -1.33 13.72
C ILE A 74 12.54 0.06 13.85
N ARG A 75 13.40 1.07 13.87
CA ARG A 75 13.00 2.48 13.90
C ARG A 75 13.76 3.21 12.80
N MET A 76 13.03 3.93 11.97
CA MET A 76 13.59 4.84 10.97
C MET A 76 13.03 6.23 11.22
N ARG A 77 13.91 7.23 11.23
CA ARG A 77 13.53 8.64 11.37
C ARG A 77 14.34 9.52 10.44
N THR A 78 13.76 10.63 9.99
CA THR A 78 14.52 11.70 9.34
C THR A 78 15.55 12.25 10.33
N ALA A 79 16.81 12.32 9.91
CA ALA A 79 17.89 12.90 10.71
C ALA A 79 17.68 14.42 10.85
N VAL A 80 17.98 14.95 12.04
CA VAL A 80 17.99 16.39 12.31
C VAL A 80 19.43 16.86 12.16
N THR A 81 19.97 16.78 10.95
CA THR A 81 21.31 17.31 10.64
C THR A 81 21.16 18.75 10.15
N PRO A 82 22.02 19.69 10.58
CA PRO A 82 22.03 21.05 10.06
C PRO A 82 22.73 21.09 8.70
N SER A 83 22.09 20.57 7.66
CA SER A 83 22.47 20.81 6.27
C SER A 83 21.43 21.75 5.62
N PRO A 84 21.82 22.67 4.72
CA PRO A 84 20.90 23.58 4.06
C PRO A 84 19.71 22.88 3.35
N ASP A 85 19.88 21.63 2.92
CA ASP A 85 18.82 20.81 2.30
C ASP A 85 17.83 20.18 3.30
N SER A 86 18.18 20.14 4.59
CA SER A 86 17.43 19.40 5.63
C SER A 86 16.09 20.05 5.96
N ALA A 87 15.99 21.37 5.77
CA ALA A 87 14.77 22.14 6.00
C ALA A 87 13.63 21.71 5.06
N GLN A 88 13.95 21.11 3.91
CA GLN A 88 12.96 20.68 2.92
C GLN A 88 12.57 19.19 3.02
N LEU A 89 13.21 18.43 3.91
CA LEU A 89 12.96 16.99 4.01
C LEU A 89 11.65 16.71 4.75
N PRO A 90 10.79 15.81 4.24
CA PRO A 90 9.60 15.40 4.96
C PRO A 90 10.03 14.69 6.25
N ARG A 91 9.46 15.13 7.38
CA ARG A 91 9.66 14.44 8.66
C ARG A 91 8.90 13.12 8.62
N VAL A 92 9.65 12.02 8.59
CA VAL A 92 9.16 10.66 8.59
C VAL A 92 9.57 9.98 9.89
N ARG A 93 8.64 9.27 10.51
CA ARG A 93 8.93 8.29 11.56
C ARG A 93 8.25 6.99 11.20
N LEU A 94 9.04 5.94 11.06
CA LEU A 94 8.59 4.58 10.85
C LEU A 94 9.08 3.75 12.02
N ALA A 95 8.17 3.02 12.65
CA ALA A 95 8.50 1.99 13.62
C ALA A 95 7.89 0.67 13.16
N VAL A 96 8.67 -0.40 13.18
CA VAL A 96 8.21 -1.75 12.87
C VAL A 96 8.57 -2.64 14.06
N GLY A 97 7.57 -3.31 14.62
CA GLY A 97 7.77 -4.20 15.77
C GLY A 97 8.62 -5.40 15.39
N ARG A 98 8.26 -6.06 14.28
CA ARG A 98 8.92 -7.26 13.78
C ARG A 98 8.89 -7.32 12.25
N LEU A 99 10.00 -7.70 11.64
CA LEU A 99 10.11 -8.02 10.22
C LEU A 99 10.69 -9.42 10.10
N ASP A 100 9.95 -10.33 9.49
CA ASP A 100 10.40 -11.68 9.17
C ASP A 100 10.57 -11.81 7.66
N VAL A 101 11.72 -12.32 7.23
CA VAL A 101 12.02 -12.67 5.86
C VAL A 101 12.38 -14.15 5.84
N ALA A 102 11.74 -14.94 4.99
CA ALA A 102 11.99 -16.37 4.87
C ALA A 102 12.28 -16.78 3.43
N GLY A 103 13.03 -17.87 3.27
CA GLY A 103 13.21 -18.52 1.97
C GLY A 103 14.13 -17.77 1.02
N VAL A 104 15.18 -17.13 1.53
CA VAL A 104 16.12 -16.39 0.67
C VAL A 104 16.89 -17.36 -0.24
N GLY A 105 16.69 -17.24 -1.54
CA GLY A 105 17.38 -18.03 -2.56
C GLY A 105 18.82 -17.59 -2.79
N LEU A 106 19.74 -17.97 -1.88
CA LEU A 106 21.17 -17.61 -1.95
C LEU A 106 21.85 -18.04 -3.27
N LEU A 107 21.45 -19.18 -3.84
CA LEU A 107 21.99 -19.66 -5.12
C LEU A 107 21.63 -18.74 -6.30
N ALA A 108 20.46 -18.11 -6.27
CA ALA A 108 20.04 -17.17 -7.31
C ALA A 108 20.81 -15.85 -7.23
N LEU A 109 21.13 -15.39 -6.01
CA LEU A 109 22.00 -14.23 -5.77
C LEU A 109 23.39 -14.43 -6.40
N LEU A 110 23.97 -15.63 -6.24
CA LEU A 110 25.26 -15.97 -6.85
C LEU A 110 25.21 -15.94 -8.39
N ARG A 111 24.07 -16.31 -8.97
CA ARG A 111 23.86 -16.32 -10.43
C ARG A 111 23.39 -14.97 -11.00
N ARG A 112 23.29 -13.91 -10.16
CA ARG A 112 22.77 -12.57 -10.52
C ARG A 112 21.37 -12.56 -11.13
N GLY A 113 20.59 -13.64 -10.98
CA GLY A 113 19.25 -13.74 -11.53
C GLY A 113 18.17 -13.17 -10.60
N VAL A 114 16.91 -13.44 -10.93
CA VAL A 114 15.76 -13.10 -10.07
C VAL A 114 15.84 -13.88 -8.75
N VAL A 115 15.91 -13.15 -7.64
CA VAL A 115 16.09 -13.74 -6.31
C VAL A 115 14.74 -14.15 -5.74
N PRO A 116 14.48 -15.45 -5.47
CA PRO A 116 13.27 -15.88 -4.81
C PRO A 116 13.35 -15.62 -3.31
N LEU A 117 12.23 -15.17 -2.75
CA LEU A 117 11.95 -14.97 -1.33
C LEU A 117 10.59 -15.59 -1.07
N ASP A 118 10.48 -16.53 -0.13
CA ASP A 118 9.20 -17.22 0.11
C ASP A 118 8.18 -16.28 0.76
N SER A 119 8.60 -15.57 1.82
CA SER A 119 7.72 -14.65 2.52
C SER A 119 8.44 -13.46 3.15
N LEU A 120 7.72 -12.33 3.21
CA LEU A 120 8.13 -11.11 3.88
C LEU A 120 6.95 -10.59 4.72
N VAL A 121 7.10 -10.63 6.04
CA VAL A 121 6.04 -10.27 6.98
C VAL A 121 6.52 -9.11 7.85
N LEU A 122 5.81 -7.98 7.79
CA LEU A 122 5.97 -6.88 8.74
C LEU A 122 4.80 -6.90 9.72
N ASP A 123 5.13 -6.88 11.00
CA ASP A 123 4.15 -6.79 12.07
C ASP A 123 4.34 -5.51 12.89
N SER A 124 3.22 -4.94 13.31
CA SER A 124 3.15 -3.72 14.12
C SER A 124 3.88 -2.54 13.47
N VAL A 125 3.44 -2.18 12.27
CA VAL A 125 3.97 -1.02 11.53
C VAL A 125 3.28 0.25 12.00
N ALA A 126 4.03 1.22 12.51
CA ALA A 126 3.56 2.56 12.81
C ALA A 126 4.28 3.59 11.94
N LEU A 127 3.52 4.31 11.12
CA LEU A 127 4.02 5.31 10.19
C LEU A 127 3.48 6.70 10.56
N GLN A 128 4.36 7.68 10.71
CA GLN A 128 4.00 9.09 10.87
C GLN A 128 4.72 9.91 9.81
N LEU A 129 3.94 10.62 9.01
CA LEU A 129 4.41 11.47 7.92
C LEU A 129 3.93 12.90 8.14
N ALA A 130 4.85 13.86 8.28
CA ALA A 130 4.46 15.27 8.42
C ALA A 130 4.02 15.90 7.08
N ALA A 131 4.65 15.47 5.98
CA ALA A 131 4.37 15.92 4.63
C ALA A 131 4.61 14.77 3.65
N LEU A 132 3.91 14.76 2.52
CA LEU A 132 4.15 13.79 1.46
C LEU A 132 5.50 14.09 0.81
N PRO A 133 6.33 13.09 0.52
CA PRO A 133 7.49 13.30 -0.32
C PRO A 133 7.01 13.82 -1.67
N LYS A 134 7.68 14.85 -2.22
CA LYS A 134 7.47 15.25 -3.62
C LYS A 134 7.87 14.04 -4.46
N THR A 135 6.91 13.40 -5.12
CA THR A 135 7.18 12.30 -6.05
C THR A 135 7.90 12.87 -7.25
N GLY A 136 9.24 12.93 -7.21
CA GLY A 136 10.06 13.14 -8.39
C GLY A 136 9.93 11.93 -9.30
N GLY A 137 9.96 12.12 -10.62
CA GLY A 137 9.89 11.07 -11.64
C GLY A 137 11.13 10.16 -11.63
N GLY A 138 11.39 9.50 -10.52
CA GLY A 138 12.49 8.58 -10.35
C GLY A 138 12.27 7.28 -11.12
N LYS A 139 13.37 6.58 -11.37
CA LYS A 139 13.43 5.24 -11.94
C LYS A 139 12.39 4.31 -11.31
N ALA A 140 11.84 3.38 -12.09
CA ALA A 140 10.87 2.42 -11.57
C ALA A 140 11.48 1.58 -10.44
N LEU A 141 10.66 1.08 -9.52
CA LEU A 141 11.17 0.36 -8.33
C LEU A 141 12.09 -0.82 -8.67
N HIS A 142 11.80 -1.56 -9.75
CA HIS A 142 12.63 -2.68 -10.19
C HIS A 142 13.99 -2.24 -10.76
N GLU A 143 14.10 -1.04 -11.32
CA GLU A 143 15.35 -0.46 -11.84
C GLU A 143 16.28 0.05 -10.72
N GLN A 144 15.76 0.17 -9.49
CA GLN A 144 16.54 0.60 -8.33
C GLN A 144 17.19 -0.59 -7.59
N LEU A 145 16.90 -1.81 -8.00
CA LEU A 145 17.43 -3.01 -7.37
C LEU A 145 18.86 -3.31 -7.87
N PRO A 146 19.76 -3.80 -7.00
CA PRO A 146 21.11 -4.21 -7.40
C PRO A 146 21.14 -5.57 -8.13
N VAL A 147 19.97 -6.13 -8.45
CA VAL A 147 19.77 -7.46 -9.07
C VAL A 147 18.72 -7.34 -10.18
N GLU A 148 18.67 -8.30 -11.11
CA GLU A 148 17.70 -8.31 -12.22
C GLU A 148 16.24 -8.28 -11.75
N GLY A 149 15.99 -8.83 -10.56
CA GLY A 149 14.69 -8.71 -9.91
C GLY A 149 14.57 -9.53 -8.64
N VAL A 150 13.43 -9.39 -7.99
CA VAL A 150 13.09 -10.12 -6.77
C VAL A 150 11.71 -10.72 -6.92
N ARG A 151 11.55 -12.01 -6.61
CA ARG A 151 10.26 -12.69 -6.57
C ARG A 151 9.90 -13.02 -5.12
N LEU A 152 8.84 -12.42 -4.61
CA LEU A 152 8.32 -12.70 -3.28
C LEU A 152 7.07 -13.58 -3.39
N GLY A 153 7.09 -14.78 -2.82
CA GLY A 153 5.90 -15.64 -2.75
C GLY A 153 4.75 -14.96 -2.02
N GLN A 154 5.05 -14.30 -0.89
CA GLN A 154 4.06 -13.56 -0.13
C GLN A 154 4.65 -12.34 0.58
N VAL A 155 3.91 -11.23 0.57
CA VAL A 155 4.17 -10.05 1.39
C VAL A 155 2.98 -9.81 2.30
N GLN A 156 3.21 -9.60 3.59
CA GLN A 156 2.17 -9.24 4.55
C GLN A 156 2.58 -8.04 5.40
N LEU A 157 1.65 -7.09 5.54
CA LEU A 157 1.72 -6.01 6.52
C LEU A 157 0.59 -6.23 7.53
N ARG A 158 0.94 -6.38 8.80
CA ARG A 158 0.01 -6.60 9.90
C ARG A 158 0.06 -5.42 10.88
N HIS A 159 -1.09 -5.12 11.47
CA HIS A 159 -1.25 -4.08 12.50
C HIS A 159 -0.69 -2.71 12.07
N VAL A 160 -0.94 -2.32 10.81
CA VAL A 160 -0.48 -1.05 10.26
C VAL A 160 -1.25 0.10 10.88
N ARG A 161 -0.56 1.07 11.45
CA ARG A 161 -1.11 2.34 11.93
C ARG A 161 -0.41 3.46 11.18
N ALA A 162 -1.16 4.47 10.76
CA ALA A 162 -0.59 5.58 10.03
C ALA A 162 -1.18 6.92 10.47
N THR A 163 -0.35 7.95 10.54
CA THR A 163 -0.77 9.34 10.70
C THR A 163 -0.08 10.23 9.67
N TYR A 164 -0.83 11.19 9.14
CA TYR A 164 -0.36 12.16 8.15
C TYR A 164 -0.69 13.58 8.60
N GLY A 165 0.24 14.50 8.42
CA GLY A 165 0.10 15.91 8.76
C GLY A 165 0.78 16.31 10.08
N PRO A 166 0.52 17.52 10.59
CA PRO A 166 1.11 18.01 11.83
C PRO A 166 0.83 17.08 13.01
N ALA A 167 1.84 16.81 13.85
CA ALA A 167 1.73 15.84 14.93
C ALA A 167 0.59 16.14 15.93
N LYS A 168 0.28 17.43 16.16
CA LYS A 168 -0.79 17.87 17.07
C LYS A 168 -2.18 17.73 16.45
N GLN A 169 -2.30 17.81 15.12
CA GLN A 169 -3.56 17.82 14.38
C GLN A 169 -3.38 17.05 13.06
N PRO A 170 -3.39 15.71 13.10
CA PRO A 170 -3.21 14.91 11.90
C PRO A 170 -4.39 15.08 10.95
N ILE A 171 -4.08 15.27 9.67
CA ILE A 171 -5.04 15.35 8.57
C ILE A 171 -5.58 13.96 8.24
N ILE A 172 -4.73 12.93 8.27
CA ILE A 172 -5.16 11.53 8.10
C ILE A 172 -4.72 10.73 9.31
N ARG A 173 -5.63 9.90 9.82
CA ARG A 173 -5.35 8.91 10.86
C ARG A 173 -5.95 7.58 10.44
N LEU A 174 -5.11 6.54 10.40
CA LEU A 174 -5.50 5.15 10.23
C LEU A 174 -5.33 4.43 11.56
N GLY A 175 -6.44 3.93 12.11
CA GLY A 175 -6.46 3.17 13.35
C GLY A 175 -5.73 1.84 13.24
N GLN A 176 -6.11 1.01 12.26
CA GLN A 176 -5.46 -0.25 11.96
C GLN A 176 -5.62 -0.65 10.49
N GLY A 177 -4.61 -1.28 9.93
CA GLY A 177 -4.60 -1.82 8.58
C GLY A 177 -3.92 -3.18 8.50
N ARG A 178 -4.32 -3.96 7.50
CA ARG A 178 -3.66 -5.17 7.05
C ARG A 178 -3.59 -5.12 5.53
N LEU A 179 -2.44 -5.50 4.99
CA LEU A 179 -2.24 -5.63 3.54
C LEU A 179 -1.54 -6.96 3.29
N SER A 180 -1.91 -7.63 2.22
CA SER A 180 -1.22 -8.81 1.73
C SER A 180 -1.11 -8.75 0.23
N ALA A 181 0.03 -9.17 -0.28
CA ALA A 181 0.28 -9.37 -1.70
C ALA A 181 0.84 -10.79 -1.90
N GLN A 182 0.44 -11.43 -2.99
CA GLN A 182 0.88 -12.79 -3.35
C GLN A 182 1.60 -12.74 -4.69
N ASP A 183 2.64 -13.57 -4.80
CA ASP A 183 3.52 -13.68 -5.97
C ASP A 183 3.91 -12.30 -6.51
N VAL A 184 4.67 -11.54 -5.73
CA VAL A 184 5.17 -10.22 -6.13
C VAL A 184 6.42 -10.41 -6.97
N LEU A 185 6.39 -9.98 -8.23
CA LEU A 185 7.52 -10.08 -9.15
C LEU A 185 8.10 -8.69 -9.42
N LEU A 186 9.05 -8.26 -8.60
CA LEU A 186 9.76 -6.99 -8.78
C LEU A 186 10.86 -7.16 -9.84
N SER A 187 10.48 -7.11 -11.11
CA SER A 187 11.38 -7.15 -12.26
C SER A 187 10.75 -6.41 -13.45
N ALA A 188 11.51 -6.23 -14.53
CA ALA A 188 10.97 -5.68 -15.78
C ALA A 188 9.80 -6.50 -16.32
N ALA A 189 9.90 -7.84 -16.28
CA ALA A 189 8.81 -8.74 -16.69
C ALA A 189 7.55 -8.55 -15.83
N GLY A 190 7.72 -8.41 -14.51
CA GLY A 190 6.59 -8.16 -13.61
C GLY A 190 5.98 -6.76 -13.77
N ALA A 191 6.77 -5.77 -14.24
CA ALA A 191 6.27 -4.43 -14.59
C ALA A 191 5.44 -4.45 -15.89
N ALA A 192 5.87 -5.24 -16.87
CA ALA A 192 5.23 -5.36 -18.17
C ALA A 192 3.92 -6.18 -18.13
N ASP A 193 3.75 -7.04 -17.12
CA ASP A 193 2.57 -7.89 -16.96
C ASP A 193 1.28 -7.07 -16.76
N ALA A 194 0.36 -7.22 -17.72
CA ALA A 194 -0.90 -6.50 -17.75
C ALA A 194 -1.84 -6.86 -16.58
N GLN A 195 -1.71 -8.07 -16.06
CA GLN A 195 -2.63 -8.65 -15.08
C GLN A 195 -2.19 -8.40 -13.64
N ARG A 196 -0.94 -7.98 -13.42
CA ARG A 196 -0.39 -7.68 -12.09
C ARG A 196 -0.85 -6.32 -11.57
N ILE A 197 -1.03 -6.25 -10.26
CA ILE A 197 -1.38 -5.04 -9.51
C ILE A 197 -0.13 -4.57 -8.80
N GLY A 198 0.59 -3.60 -9.39
CA GLY A 198 1.84 -3.10 -8.82
C GLY A 198 2.83 -4.24 -8.51
N TYR A 199 3.12 -5.07 -9.51
CA TYR A 199 3.99 -6.27 -9.46
C TYR A 199 3.40 -7.54 -8.81
N ALA A 200 2.30 -7.43 -8.06
CA ALA A 200 1.68 -8.59 -7.41
C ALA A 200 0.64 -9.28 -8.29
N ALA A 201 0.58 -10.61 -8.27
CA ALA A 201 -0.49 -11.36 -8.93
C ALA A 201 -1.84 -11.17 -8.22
N ALA A 202 -1.83 -11.07 -6.89
CA ALA A 202 -3.01 -10.77 -6.09
C ALA A 202 -2.68 -9.86 -4.91
N VAL A 203 -3.58 -8.94 -4.62
CA VAL A 203 -3.56 -8.05 -3.45
C VAL A 203 -4.87 -8.15 -2.69
N ALA A 204 -4.78 -8.18 -1.37
CA ALA A 204 -5.91 -8.04 -0.47
C ALA A 204 -5.55 -7.14 0.71
N GLY A 205 -6.51 -6.36 1.20
CA GLY A 205 -6.30 -5.44 2.31
C GLY A 205 -7.56 -5.25 3.13
N MET A 206 -7.35 -4.90 4.40
CA MET A 206 -8.41 -4.48 5.31
C MET A 206 -7.93 -3.25 6.07
N LEU A 207 -8.80 -2.27 6.23
CA LEU A 207 -8.56 -1.08 7.00
C LEU A 207 -9.68 -0.91 8.02
N GLN A 208 -9.34 -0.36 9.18
CA GLN A 208 -10.24 -0.09 10.29
C GLN A 208 -9.91 1.28 10.89
N GLY A 209 -10.95 2.09 11.11
CA GLY A 209 -10.83 3.40 11.73
C GLY A 209 -9.97 4.39 10.93
N LEU A 210 -10.32 4.63 9.67
CA LEU A 210 -9.72 5.71 8.89
C LEU A 210 -10.49 7.02 9.15
N ALA A 211 -9.77 8.08 9.46
CA ALA A 211 -10.30 9.44 9.57
C ALA A 211 -9.47 10.38 8.70
N VAL A 212 -10.15 11.23 7.92
CA VAL A 212 -9.53 12.19 7.00
C VAL A 212 -10.18 13.55 7.21
N GLN A 213 -9.35 14.58 7.39
CA GLN A 213 -9.74 15.97 7.27
C GLN A 213 -9.52 16.42 5.83
N VAL A 214 -10.57 16.93 5.20
CA VAL A 214 -10.45 17.67 3.94
C VAL A 214 -11.02 19.08 4.13
N PRO A 215 -10.72 20.04 3.24
CA PRO A 215 -11.32 21.36 3.31
C PRO A 215 -12.85 21.26 3.42
N GLY A 216 -13.38 21.82 4.52
CA GLY A 216 -14.83 21.87 4.80
C GLY A 216 -15.49 20.57 5.28
N HIS A 217 -14.78 19.43 5.34
CA HIS A 217 -15.40 18.15 5.73
C HIS A 217 -14.47 17.24 6.56
N HIS A 218 -15.09 16.41 7.39
CA HIS A 218 -14.49 15.25 8.05
C HIS A 218 -15.04 13.97 7.44
N VAL A 219 -14.14 13.07 7.03
CA VAL A 219 -14.49 11.74 6.52
C VAL A 219 -14.05 10.70 7.52
N LYS A 220 -14.95 9.79 7.91
CA LYS A 220 -14.67 8.65 8.78
C LYS A 220 -15.10 7.37 8.10
N LEU A 221 -14.24 6.37 8.10
CA LEU A 221 -14.49 5.05 7.56
C LEU A 221 -14.19 4.04 8.67
N LEU A 222 -15.23 3.34 9.12
CA LEU A 222 -15.10 2.38 10.21
C LEU A 222 -14.34 1.14 9.74
N ARG A 223 -14.74 0.55 8.61
CA ARG A 223 -14.06 -0.61 8.03
C ARG A 223 -14.13 -0.59 6.51
N GLY A 224 -13.02 -0.92 5.87
CA GLY A 224 -12.96 -1.23 4.44
C GLY A 224 -12.20 -2.53 4.22
N ALA A 225 -12.61 -3.31 3.23
CA ALA A 225 -11.88 -4.51 2.81
C ALA A 225 -11.87 -4.62 1.29
N PHE A 226 -10.75 -5.08 0.75
CA PHE A 226 -10.54 -5.25 -0.68
C PHE A 226 -9.83 -6.57 -0.91
N ALA A 227 -10.25 -7.31 -1.93
CA ALA A 227 -9.57 -8.51 -2.39
C ALA A 227 -9.69 -8.62 -3.91
N SER A 228 -8.55 -8.51 -4.60
CA SER A 228 -8.48 -8.60 -6.07
C SER A 228 -8.86 -9.98 -6.61
N SER A 229 -8.45 -11.06 -5.95
CA SER A 229 -8.81 -12.44 -6.33
C SER A 229 -10.32 -12.69 -6.24
N GLN A 230 -11.01 -12.01 -5.33
CA GLN A 230 -12.46 -12.04 -5.18
C GLN A 230 -13.17 -10.93 -5.99
N GLN A 231 -12.40 -10.07 -6.67
CA GLN A 231 -12.87 -8.89 -7.40
C GLN A 231 -13.86 -8.04 -6.59
N ARG A 232 -13.58 -7.87 -5.30
CA ARG A 232 -14.52 -7.33 -4.31
C ARG A 232 -13.91 -6.20 -3.50
N LEU A 233 -14.68 -5.13 -3.34
CA LEU A 233 -14.41 -4.04 -2.39
C LEU A 233 -15.66 -3.86 -1.51
N THR A 234 -15.48 -3.88 -0.19
CA THR A 234 -16.52 -3.58 0.78
C THR A 234 -16.12 -2.39 1.63
N ILE A 235 -17.10 -1.52 1.89
CA ILE A 235 -17.00 -0.41 2.82
C ILE A 235 -18.17 -0.55 3.78
N ASP A 236 -17.85 -0.77 5.06
CA ASP A 236 -18.82 -0.90 6.13
C ASP A 236 -18.71 0.37 7.00
N SER A 237 -19.75 1.19 6.93
CA SER A 237 -19.89 2.50 7.58
C SER A 237 -18.84 3.54 7.14
N LEU A 238 -19.16 4.26 6.07
CA LEU A 238 -18.51 5.50 5.66
C LEU A 238 -19.39 6.69 6.03
N VAL A 239 -18.80 7.69 6.65
CA VAL A 239 -19.47 8.91 7.09
C VAL A 239 -18.70 10.12 6.61
N VAL A 240 -19.38 11.04 5.95
CA VAL A 240 -18.87 12.36 5.58
C VAL A 240 -19.73 13.38 6.32
N HIS A 241 -19.07 14.20 7.12
CA HIS A 241 -19.71 15.31 7.83
C HIS A 241 -19.09 16.63 7.38
N PRO A 242 -19.91 17.61 6.99
CA PRO A 242 -19.42 18.95 6.76
C PRO A 242 -19.04 19.60 8.10
N ASN A 243 -18.06 20.51 8.08
CA ASN A 243 -17.66 21.27 9.27
C ASN A 243 -18.74 22.27 9.71
N ARG A 244 -19.68 22.59 8.81
CA ARG A 244 -20.85 23.44 9.07
C ARG A 244 -22.13 22.64 8.81
N PRO A 245 -23.19 22.81 9.61
CA PRO A 245 -24.43 22.05 9.46
C PRO A 245 -25.09 22.30 8.09
N ILE A 246 -25.82 21.31 7.58
CA ILE A 246 -26.62 21.45 6.34
C ILE A 246 -27.81 22.38 6.61
N ASN A 247 -27.84 23.53 5.95
CA ASN A 247 -28.90 24.54 6.07
C ASN A 247 -29.31 25.10 4.69
N ASN A 248 -30.28 26.01 4.67
CA ASN A 248 -30.82 26.62 3.44
C ASN A 248 -29.97 27.79 2.90
N GLN A 249 -28.89 28.19 3.57
CA GLN A 249 -28.01 29.23 3.07
C GLN A 249 -27.10 28.64 1.99
N ARG A 250 -27.13 29.18 0.78
CA ARG A 250 -26.24 28.70 -0.29
C ARG A 250 -24.85 29.28 -0.09
N GLU A 251 -23.83 28.50 -0.42
CA GLU A 251 -22.44 28.94 -0.45
C GLU A 251 -21.82 28.63 -1.82
N LYS A 252 -20.61 29.14 -2.08
CA LYS A 252 -19.88 28.85 -3.33
C LYS A 252 -19.56 27.36 -3.49
N THR A 253 -19.45 26.62 -2.38
CA THR A 253 -19.08 25.19 -2.36
C THR A 253 -20.26 24.32 -1.94
N THR A 254 -20.28 23.08 -2.44
CA THR A 254 -21.30 22.10 -2.04
C THR A 254 -20.96 21.58 -0.64
N ARG A 255 -21.93 21.61 0.27
CA ARG A 255 -21.83 20.94 1.57
C ARG A 255 -22.53 19.60 1.50
N ILE A 256 -21.84 18.54 1.89
CA ILE A 256 -22.34 17.16 1.79
C ILE A 256 -22.25 16.50 3.15
N SER A 257 -23.38 16.01 3.65
CA SER A 257 -23.43 15.02 4.73
C SER A 257 -23.87 13.69 4.14
N LEU A 258 -23.04 12.67 4.29
CA LEU A 258 -23.25 11.35 3.72
C LEU A 258 -23.04 10.30 4.80
N VAL A 259 -23.99 9.39 4.97
CA VAL A 259 -23.84 8.17 5.78
C VAL A 259 -24.10 6.99 4.87
N LEU A 260 -23.10 6.14 4.73
CA LEU A 260 -23.12 4.91 3.93
C LEU A 260 -22.86 3.72 4.85
N PRO A 261 -23.92 3.10 5.40
CA PRO A 261 -23.78 1.92 6.26
C PRO A 261 -23.06 0.77 5.56
N ARG A 262 -23.38 0.54 4.28
CA ARG A 262 -22.72 -0.50 3.48
C ARG A 262 -22.63 -0.11 2.01
N LEU A 263 -21.43 -0.27 1.46
CA LEU A 263 -21.14 -0.21 0.04
C LEU A 263 -20.42 -1.50 -0.36
N LEU A 264 -20.92 -2.15 -1.40
CA LEU A 264 -20.34 -3.36 -1.96
C LEU A 264 -20.11 -3.17 -3.46
N LEU A 265 -18.86 -3.29 -3.89
CA LEU A 265 -18.47 -3.31 -5.29
C LEU A 265 -17.98 -4.72 -5.64
N THR A 266 -18.49 -5.28 -6.74
CA THR A 266 -18.17 -6.63 -7.24
C THR A 266 -17.77 -6.59 -8.71
N GLY A 267 -17.01 -7.59 -9.16
CA GLY A 267 -16.45 -7.63 -10.52
C GLY A 267 -15.37 -6.56 -10.75
N LEU A 268 -14.76 -6.03 -9.68
CA LEU A 268 -13.74 -5.00 -9.78
C LEU A 268 -12.47 -5.55 -10.44
N ASN A 269 -12.12 -5.02 -11.61
CA ASN A 269 -10.84 -5.30 -12.25
C ASN A 269 -9.74 -4.41 -11.64
N ALA A 270 -9.04 -4.97 -10.64
CA ALA A 270 -8.02 -4.25 -9.90
C ALA A 270 -6.77 -3.90 -10.73
N ALA A 271 -6.39 -4.75 -11.69
CA ALA A 271 -5.23 -4.50 -12.56
C ALA A 271 -5.47 -3.30 -13.48
N GLN A 272 -6.70 -3.15 -13.99
CA GLN A 272 -7.12 -1.96 -14.74
C GLN A 272 -7.26 -0.72 -13.85
N LEU A 273 -7.75 -0.87 -12.62
CA LEU A 273 -7.83 0.24 -11.66
C LEU A 273 -6.45 0.83 -11.35
N ALA A 274 -5.41 -0.01 -11.23
CA ALA A 274 -4.03 0.44 -11.05
C ALA A 274 -3.52 1.33 -12.21
N ARG A 275 -4.17 1.22 -13.38
CA ARG A 275 -3.91 2.02 -14.59
C ARG A 275 -4.92 3.16 -14.76
N LYS A 276 -5.67 3.52 -13.71
CA LYS A 276 -6.71 4.55 -13.72
C LYS A 276 -7.95 4.21 -14.55
N HIS A 277 -8.18 2.93 -14.88
CA HIS A 277 -9.43 2.48 -15.52
C HIS A 277 -10.27 1.70 -14.51
N LEU A 278 -11.32 2.33 -13.96
CA LEU A 278 -12.24 1.63 -13.08
C LEU A 278 -13.24 0.84 -13.93
N ARG A 279 -13.19 -0.49 -13.84
CA ARG A 279 -14.22 -1.39 -14.39
C ARG A 279 -14.75 -2.30 -13.29
N ALA A 280 -16.08 -2.33 -13.15
CA ALA A 280 -16.77 -3.18 -12.18
C ALA A 280 -18.15 -3.63 -12.69
N ASP A 281 -18.65 -4.72 -12.12
CA ASP A 281 -19.96 -5.25 -12.48
C ASP A 281 -21.06 -4.53 -11.71
N THR A 282 -21.05 -4.64 -10.38
CA THR A 282 -22.14 -4.10 -9.55
C THR A 282 -21.62 -3.28 -8.39
N LEU A 283 -22.18 -2.08 -8.23
CA LEU A 283 -22.05 -1.24 -7.04
C LEU A 283 -23.40 -1.24 -6.32
N ARG A 284 -23.42 -1.73 -5.08
CA ARG A 284 -24.61 -1.74 -4.23
C ARG A 284 -24.42 -0.82 -3.04
N LEU A 285 -25.37 0.09 -2.85
CA LEU A 285 -25.47 1.02 -1.72
C LEU A 285 -26.70 0.67 -0.89
N THR A 286 -26.51 0.38 0.40
CA THR A 286 -27.60 -0.02 1.30
C THR A 286 -27.81 1.02 2.39
N ALA A 287 -29.06 1.47 2.54
CA ALA A 287 -29.48 2.42 3.57
C ALA A 287 -28.69 3.75 3.57
N SER A 288 -28.29 4.23 2.38
CA SER A 288 -27.52 5.46 2.21
C SER A 288 -28.33 6.68 2.62
N ARG A 289 -27.77 7.56 3.46
CA ARG A 289 -28.39 8.85 3.81
C ARG A 289 -27.54 9.98 3.24
N LEU A 290 -28.09 10.76 2.34
CA LEU A 290 -27.41 11.89 1.72
C LEU A 290 -28.18 13.18 2.02
N ALA A 291 -27.51 14.17 2.57
CA ALA A 291 -28.00 15.53 2.67
C ALA A 291 -27.00 16.47 2.02
N LEU A 292 -27.45 17.35 1.13
CA LEU A 292 -26.58 18.31 0.45
C LEU A 292 -27.19 19.70 0.42
N THR A 293 -26.36 20.74 0.50
CA THR A 293 -26.77 22.12 0.18
C THR A 293 -26.29 22.46 -1.23
N VAL A 294 -27.22 22.87 -2.10
CA VAL A 294 -26.93 23.22 -3.49
C VAL A 294 -26.02 24.47 -3.53
N PRO A 295 -24.87 24.41 -4.24
CA PRO A 295 -23.95 25.54 -4.31
C PRO A 295 -24.52 26.70 -5.15
N THR A 296 -24.00 27.91 -4.97
CA THR A 296 -24.29 29.06 -5.85
C THR A 296 -23.57 28.95 -7.19
N VAL A 297 -22.39 28.32 -7.20
CA VAL A 297 -21.58 28.07 -8.40
C VAL A 297 -21.78 26.63 -8.84
N LYS A 298 -22.05 26.42 -10.14
CA LYS A 298 -22.17 25.08 -10.71
C LYS A 298 -20.86 24.31 -10.48
N PRO A 299 -20.90 23.12 -9.85
CA PRO A 299 -19.69 22.34 -9.64
C PRO A 299 -19.13 21.83 -10.98
N PRO A 300 -17.81 21.55 -11.06
CA PRO A 300 -17.24 20.89 -12.23
C PRO A 300 -17.98 19.58 -12.54
N SER A 301 -18.00 19.18 -13.81
CA SER A 301 -18.57 17.90 -14.23
C SER A 301 -17.85 16.73 -13.55
N LEU A 302 -18.56 15.60 -13.42
CA LEU A 302 -18.01 14.41 -12.76
C LEU A 302 -16.71 13.91 -13.40
N HIS A 303 -16.59 13.96 -14.74
CA HIS A 303 -15.35 13.56 -15.42
C HIS A 303 -14.17 14.49 -15.08
N VAL A 304 -14.41 15.79 -14.87
CA VAL A 304 -13.36 16.73 -14.42
C VAL A 304 -12.95 16.42 -12.98
N LEU A 305 -13.91 16.12 -12.10
CA LEU A 305 -13.62 15.76 -10.71
C LEU A 305 -12.87 14.43 -10.59
N LEU A 306 -13.13 13.47 -11.48
CA LEU A 306 -12.50 12.15 -11.47
C LEU A 306 -11.18 12.08 -12.24
N ALA A 307 -10.91 12.98 -13.19
CA ALA A 307 -9.73 12.97 -14.06
C ALA A 307 -8.37 12.77 -13.34
N PRO A 308 -8.12 13.34 -12.14
CA PRO A 308 -6.87 13.10 -11.42
C PRO A 308 -6.67 11.63 -11.02
N TYR A 309 -7.77 10.91 -10.78
CA TYR A 309 -7.80 9.57 -10.21
C TYR A 309 -8.08 8.49 -11.26
N LEU A 310 -8.98 8.78 -12.20
CA LEU A 310 -9.51 7.84 -13.18
C LEU A 310 -9.53 8.49 -14.57
N GLN A 311 -9.02 7.77 -15.57
CA GLN A 311 -9.21 8.09 -16.98
C GLN A 311 -10.57 7.61 -17.48
N GLU A 312 -11.02 6.47 -16.97
CA GLU A 312 -12.26 5.83 -17.40
C GLU A 312 -12.95 5.21 -16.18
N CYS A 313 -14.27 5.30 -16.14
CA CYS A 313 -15.11 4.60 -15.18
C CYS A 313 -16.24 3.91 -15.92
N ARG A 314 -16.33 2.58 -15.81
CA ARG A 314 -17.42 1.76 -16.33
C ARG A 314 -17.98 0.88 -15.22
N LEU A 315 -19.29 0.94 -15.05
CA LEU A 315 -20.02 0.16 -14.07
C LEU A 315 -21.26 -0.44 -14.74
N LYS A 316 -21.36 -1.78 -14.79
CA LYS A 316 -22.50 -2.42 -15.46
C LYS A 316 -23.82 -2.17 -14.74
N ARG A 317 -23.80 -2.11 -13.40
CA ARG A 317 -25.00 -1.95 -12.57
C ARG A 317 -24.73 -1.16 -11.29
N LEU A 318 -25.60 -0.21 -11.00
CA LEU A 318 -25.69 0.49 -9.71
C LEU A 318 -27.03 0.14 -9.08
N GLU A 319 -26.99 -0.23 -7.80
CA GLU A 319 -28.18 -0.51 -7.00
C GLU A 319 -28.15 0.33 -5.73
N VAL A 320 -29.23 1.06 -5.48
CA VAL A 320 -29.46 1.79 -4.23
C VAL A 320 -30.70 1.21 -3.59
N SER A 321 -30.61 0.80 -2.33
CA SER A 321 -31.72 0.20 -1.60
C SER A 321 -31.93 0.87 -0.23
N GLY A 322 -33.12 1.45 -0.01
CA GLY A 322 -33.53 2.00 1.28
C GLY A 322 -32.87 3.32 1.64
N GLY A 323 -32.55 4.15 0.63
CA GLY A 323 -31.83 5.41 0.83
C GLY A 323 -32.73 6.58 1.28
N THR A 324 -32.12 7.62 1.84
CA THR A 324 -32.76 8.92 2.07
C THR A 324 -31.93 10.03 1.41
N LEU A 325 -32.62 11.03 0.84
CA LEU A 325 -32.03 12.21 0.21
C LEU A 325 -32.68 13.46 0.77
N ARG A 326 -31.88 14.44 1.17
CA ARG A 326 -32.35 15.79 1.49
C ARG A 326 -31.55 16.82 0.70
N ILE A 327 -32.25 17.70 -0.01
CA ILE A 327 -31.63 18.80 -0.75
C ILE A 327 -32.00 20.10 -0.04
N ALA A 328 -30.99 20.87 0.37
CA ALA A 328 -31.14 22.17 0.98
C ALA A 328 -30.58 23.26 0.05
N GLY A 329 -30.84 24.53 0.39
CA GLY A 329 -30.38 25.67 -0.43
C GLY A 329 -31.30 26.04 -1.59
N ILE A 330 -32.48 25.42 -1.66
CA ILE A 330 -33.59 25.81 -2.54
C ILE A 330 -34.85 25.96 -1.70
N LYS A 331 -35.79 26.82 -2.13
CA LYS A 331 -36.98 27.19 -1.34
C LYS A 331 -37.79 25.98 -0.88
N GLN A 332 -37.90 24.95 -1.73
CA GLN A 332 -38.68 23.74 -1.48
C GLN A 332 -37.99 22.75 -0.52
N ALA A 333 -36.68 22.83 -0.37
CA ALA A 333 -35.85 21.93 0.43
C ALA A 333 -36.28 20.44 0.42
N PRO A 334 -36.42 19.80 -0.76
CA PRO A 334 -37.10 18.52 -0.89
C PRO A 334 -36.36 17.40 -0.14
N ALA A 335 -37.14 16.48 0.42
CA ALA A 335 -36.66 15.28 1.09
C ALA A 335 -37.37 14.05 0.55
N ALA A 336 -36.61 12.98 0.30
CA ALA A 336 -37.12 11.69 -0.13
C ALA A 336 -36.57 10.58 0.78
N GLY A 337 -37.41 9.61 1.12
CA GLY A 337 -37.05 8.44 1.93
C GLY A 337 -37.41 7.14 1.22
N GLY A 338 -36.84 6.02 1.68
CA GLY A 338 -37.10 4.70 1.10
C GLY A 338 -36.66 4.55 -0.35
N MET A 339 -35.75 5.40 -0.82
CA MET A 339 -35.34 5.44 -2.22
C MET A 339 -34.77 4.09 -2.67
N ARG A 340 -35.26 3.64 -3.83
CA ARG A 340 -34.72 2.53 -4.58
C ARG A 340 -34.38 3.03 -5.98
N ALA A 341 -33.16 2.76 -6.41
CA ALA A 341 -32.72 3.13 -7.75
C ALA A 341 -31.87 2.01 -8.34
N VAL A 342 -32.09 1.73 -9.61
CA VAL A 342 -31.26 0.84 -10.41
C VAL A 342 -30.85 1.61 -11.64
N ALA A 343 -29.55 1.59 -11.94
CA ALA A 343 -29.02 2.13 -13.18
C ALA A 343 -28.08 1.09 -13.79
N THR A 344 -28.07 1.00 -15.11
CA THR A 344 -27.24 0.06 -15.86
C THR A 344 -26.33 0.81 -16.81
N ASN A 345 -25.21 0.18 -17.16
CA ASN A 345 -24.24 0.69 -18.14
C ASN A 345 -23.78 2.13 -17.85
N ILE A 346 -23.46 2.43 -16.59
CA ILE A 346 -22.95 3.73 -16.18
C ILE A 346 -21.52 3.88 -16.70
N GLN A 347 -21.28 4.99 -17.41
CA GLN A 347 -19.97 5.31 -17.95
C GLN A 347 -19.62 6.77 -17.64
N VAL A 348 -18.40 6.99 -17.18
CA VAL A 348 -17.77 8.30 -17.14
C VAL A 348 -16.51 8.20 -17.98
N LEU A 349 -16.61 8.69 -19.20
CA LEU A 349 -15.53 8.71 -20.18
C LEU A 349 -14.83 10.07 -20.11
N PRO A 350 -13.55 10.15 -20.51
CA PRO A 350 -12.93 11.44 -20.76
C PRO A 350 -13.79 12.19 -21.77
N ARG A 351 -13.87 13.52 -21.64
CA ARG A 351 -14.49 14.34 -22.67
C ARG A 351 -13.61 14.22 -23.91
N GLU A 352 -14.05 13.44 -24.91
CA GLU A 352 -13.47 13.52 -26.24
C GLU A 352 -13.63 14.97 -26.69
N ALA A 353 -12.51 15.64 -27.01
CA ALA A 353 -12.59 16.88 -27.75
C ALA A 353 -13.40 16.56 -29.01
N ALA A 354 -14.49 17.29 -29.25
CA ALA A 354 -15.32 17.09 -30.41
C ALA A 354 -14.38 17.03 -31.62
N ARG A 355 -14.23 15.84 -32.22
CA ARG A 355 -13.57 15.72 -33.50
C ARG A 355 -14.45 16.53 -34.43
N THR A 356 -13.98 17.68 -34.86
CA THR A 356 -14.58 18.43 -35.96
C THR A 356 -14.49 17.50 -37.17
N ALA A 357 -15.52 16.68 -37.37
CA ALA A 357 -15.65 15.91 -38.59
C ALA A 357 -15.91 16.94 -39.68
N ILE A 358 -14.85 17.31 -40.40
CA ILE A 358 -14.98 18.03 -41.66
C ILE A 358 -15.60 17.02 -42.63
N TYR A 359 -16.91 17.11 -42.83
CA TYR A 359 -17.58 16.40 -43.91
C TYR A 359 -17.26 17.17 -45.20
N TYR A 360 -16.40 16.60 -46.04
CA TYR A 360 -16.35 17.01 -47.44
C TYR A 360 -17.60 16.42 -48.11
N ALA A 361 -18.47 17.28 -48.65
CA ALA A 361 -19.43 16.85 -49.64
C ALA A 361 -18.65 16.60 -50.94
N GLU A 362 -18.73 15.37 -51.49
CA GLU A 362 -18.42 15.14 -52.89
C GLU A 362 -19.46 15.89 -53.74
N ALA A 363 -18.96 16.63 -54.72
CA ALA A 363 -19.74 17.48 -55.63
C ALA A 363 -20.41 16.68 -56.74
#